data_AF-A0A0F9CZR8-F1
#
_entry.id   AF-A0A0F9CZR8-F1
#
_cell.length_a   1.000
_cell.length_b   1.000
_cell.length_c   1.000
_cell.angle_alpha   90.00
_cell.angle_beta   90.00
_cell.angle_gamma   90.00
#
_symmetry.space_group_name_H-M   'P 1'
#
loop_
_entity.id
_entity.type
_entity.pdbx_description
1 polymer ?
#
loop_
_entity_poly.entity_id
_entity_poly.type
_entity_poly.pdbx_seq_one_letter_code
_entity_poly.pdbx_strand_id
1 'polypeptide(L)'
;MLLFCSLLQIFLILLHHIMIYDFYYIFFKDFINYNKLFNFSAEEIFIILKVIIHNFRLTMNLSKKKKRNIIKIIKNRIKKKYIIEQLYGNKCHICGEFDTKIHLRTFDFSHFNSKKKKIDASSLFDTKSCSEIVKTLKDEVGAYICSNCHSVFDMEYLELINEIYDDKELIEKIKTDYHKIKMKFTAISDKMINNVKDPLKKTINITGNYKNYLFAIYYLSNQGIDITKKSIANYLGVDYDAVKSFFLRHRNFLEKYINFPYGNPTIYSLKIKGLKLISEIEYFINFYQTFQLEECINCNFNVRKKCIANSSNQCSHPIIKN
;
A
#
# COMPACT_ATOMS: atom_id res chain seq x y z
N MET A 1 -16.56 -27.54 -4.15
CA MET A 1 -16.61 -27.65 -5.63
C MET A 1 -15.66 -26.61 -6.22
N LEU A 2 -14.36 -26.90 -6.24
CA LEU A 2 -13.29 -26.06 -6.81
C LEU A 2 -12.58 -26.89 -7.88
N LEU A 3 -13.09 -26.84 -9.11
CA LEU A 3 -12.57 -27.63 -10.24
C LEU A 3 -11.39 -26.91 -10.91
N PHE A 4 -10.22 -27.20 -10.35
CA PHE A 4 -8.86 -27.21 -10.92
C PHE A 4 -8.68 -26.86 -12.41
N CYS A 5 -7.78 -25.91 -12.68
CA CYS A 5 -7.08 -25.77 -13.97
C CYS A 5 -5.63 -26.26 -13.76
N SER A 6 -5.14 -27.18 -14.60
CA SER A 6 -3.74 -27.68 -14.54
C SER A 6 -2.72 -26.57 -14.87
N LEU A 7 -3.07 -25.66 -15.77
CA LEU A 7 -2.31 -24.41 -15.97
C LEU A 7 -2.37 -23.47 -14.75
N LEU A 8 -3.47 -23.49 -13.98
CA LEU A 8 -3.58 -22.69 -12.75
C LEU A 8 -2.54 -23.12 -11.71
N GLN A 9 -2.14 -24.39 -11.63
CA GLN A 9 -1.14 -24.82 -10.65
C GLN A 9 0.22 -24.14 -10.90
N ILE A 10 0.65 -24.03 -12.16
CA ILE A 10 1.89 -23.33 -12.52
C ILE A 10 1.75 -21.83 -12.23
N PHE A 11 0.61 -21.23 -12.56
CA PHE A 11 0.36 -19.81 -12.29
C PHE A 11 0.19 -19.49 -10.79
N LEU A 12 -0.39 -20.40 -10.01
CA LEU A 12 -0.46 -20.30 -8.55
C LEU A 12 0.93 -20.29 -7.92
N ILE A 13 1.88 -21.07 -8.46
CA ILE A 13 3.29 -21.05 -8.03
C ILE A 13 3.92 -19.68 -8.33
N LEU A 14 3.68 -19.11 -9.51
CA LEU A 14 4.19 -17.78 -9.87
C LEU A 14 3.62 -16.67 -8.96
N LEU A 15 2.31 -16.70 -8.72
CA LEU A 15 1.63 -15.79 -7.81
C LEU A 15 2.16 -15.89 -6.38
N HIS A 16 2.34 -17.11 -5.91
CA HIS A 16 2.92 -17.41 -4.61
C HIS A 16 4.32 -16.80 -4.49
N HIS A 17 5.17 -16.96 -5.50
CA HIS A 17 6.48 -16.31 -5.53
C HIS A 17 6.39 -14.78 -5.51
N ILE A 18 5.54 -14.17 -6.34
CA ILE A 18 5.37 -12.70 -6.37
C ILE A 18 4.92 -12.17 -5.00
N MET A 19 4.04 -12.89 -4.32
CA MET A 19 3.57 -12.52 -2.99
C MET A 19 4.66 -12.66 -1.94
N ILE A 20 5.43 -13.76 -1.93
CA ILE A 20 6.51 -14.00 -0.97
C ILE A 20 7.62 -12.95 -1.07
N TYR A 21 7.98 -12.52 -2.28
CA TYR A 21 9.17 -11.69 -2.46
C TYR A 21 8.94 -10.18 -2.23
N ASP A 22 7.70 -9.68 -2.10
CA ASP A 22 7.45 -8.29 -1.69
C ASP A 22 7.33 -8.17 -0.17
N PHE A 23 8.48 -8.32 0.50
CA PHE A 23 8.58 -8.22 1.96
C PHE A 23 7.93 -6.97 2.53
N TYR A 24 8.06 -5.81 1.86
CA TYR A 24 7.47 -4.57 2.37
C TYR A 24 5.95 -4.55 2.23
N TYR A 25 5.38 -5.15 1.18
CA TYR A 25 3.94 -5.34 1.15
C TYR A 25 3.50 -6.26 2.30
N ILE A 26 4.15 -7.41 2.49
CA ILE A 26 3.80 -8.35 3.56
C ILE A 26 3.85 -7.67 4.93
N PHE A 27 4.95 -6.97 5.21
CA PHE A 27 5.16 -6.33 6.51
C PHE A 27 4.11 -5.25 6.78
N PHE A 28 3.72 -4.48 5.76
CA PHE A 28 2.87 -3.31 5.93
C PHE A 28 1.45 -3.49 5.36
N LYS A 29 1.03 -4.72 5.05
CA LYS A 29 -0.26 -5.02 4.41
C LYS A 29 -1.44 -4.51 5.25
N ASP A 30 -1.36 -4.63 6.57
CA ASP A 30 -2.45 -4.23 7.45
C ASP A 30 -2.68 -2.72 7.42
N PHE A 31 -1.61 -1.93 7.26
CA PHE A 31 -1.74 -0.49 7.05
C PHE A 31 -2.24 -0.15 5.64
N ILE A 32 -1.70 -0.80 4.59
CA ILE A 32 -2.12 -0.58 3.19
C ILE A 32 -3.61 -0.92 3.01
N ASN A 33 -4.08 -1.94 3.72
CA ASN A 33 -5.45 -2.45 3.65
C ASN A 33 -6.36 -1.91 4.74
N TYR A 34 -5.89 -0.97 5.55
CA TYR A 34 -6.69 -0.38 6.61
C TYR A 34 -7.95 0.26 6.03
N ASN A 35 -9.12 -0.14 6.54
CA ASN A 35 -10.42 0.25 5.99
C ASN A 35 -10.66 1.77 6.04
N LYS A 36 -10.07 2.47 7.01
CA LYS A 36 -10.14 3.94 7.13
C LYS A 36 -8.99 4.67 6.43
N LEU A 37 -8.10 3.98 5.71
CA LEU A 37 -6.88 4.58 5.16
C LEU A 37 -7.16 5.86 4.36
N PHE A 38 -8.19 5.85 3.51
CA PHE A 38 -8.55 6.99 2.66
C PHE A 38 -9.49 8.00 3.34
N ASN A 39 -9.87 7.78 4.60
CA ASN A 39 -10.53 8.79 5.44
C ASN A 39 -9.51 9.76 6.05
N PHE A 40 -8.23 9.37 6.06
CA PHE A 40 -7.13 10.23 6.43
C PHE A 40 -6.78 11.18 5.27
N SER A 41 -6.42 12.40 5.61
CA SER A 41 -5.70 13.31 4.74
C SER A 41 -4.34 12.74 4.34
N ALA A 42 -3.80 13.20 3.21
CA ALA A 42 -2.47 12.81 2.75
C ALA A 42 -1.42 13.01 3.84
N GLU A 43 -1.46 14.13 4.56
CA GLU A 43 -0.55 14.42 5.66
C GLU A 43 -0.61 13.37 6.78
N GLU A 44 -1.81 13.00 7.23
CA GLU A 44 -2.03 11.97 8.26
C GLU A 44 -1.48 10.62 7.83
N ILE A 45 -1.77 10.19 6.60
CA ILE A 45 -1.24 8.92 6.04
C ILE A 45 0.29 8.93 6.10
N PHE A 46 0.94 10.03 5.74
CA PHE A 46 2.40 10.13 5.78
C PHE A 46 2.96 10.19 7.20
N ILE A 47 2.26 10.83 8.15
CA ILE A 47 2.66 10.81 9.57
C ILE A 47 2.63 9.38 10.09
N ILE A 48 1.49 8.68 9.91
CA ILE A 48 1.31 7.30 10.37
C ILE A 48 2.32 6.37 9.71
N LEU A 49 2.51 6.48 8.39
CA LEU A 49 3.48 5.65 7.66
C LEU A 49 4.92 5.84 8.18
N LYS A 50 5.32 7.07 8.50
CA LYS A 50 6.62 7.31 9.15
C LYS A 50 6.69 6.68 10.51
N VAL A 51 5.64 6.81 11.33
CA VAL A 51 5.59 6.22 12.67
C VAL A 51 5.77 4.72 12.60
N ILE A 52 5.00 4.04 11.74
CA ILE A 52 5.07 2.59 11.53
C ILE A 52 6.50 2.15 11.20
N ILE A 53 7.14 2.79 10.23
CA ILE A 53 8.50 2.43 9.79
C ILE A 53 9.58 2.75 10.84
N HIS A 54 9.34 3.70 11.74
CA HIS A 54 10.27 3.99 12.83
C HIS A 54 10.11 3.06 14.02
N ASN A 55 8.98 2.38 14.16
CA ASN A 55 8.66 1.51 15.29
C ASN A 55 8.69 0.02 14.93
N PHE A 56 8.64 -0.33 13.64
CA PHE A 56 8.73 -1.72 13.22
C PHE A 56 10.16 -2.25 13.32
N ARG A 57 10.36 -3.35 14.06
CA ARG A 57 11.68 -3.92 14.43
C ARG A 57 12.65 -4.08 13.26
N LEU A 58 12.19 -4.56 12.10
CA LEU A 58 13.06 -4.78 10.93
C LEU A 58 13.47 -3.49 10.21
N THR A 59 12.81 -2.38 10.53
CA THR A 59 13.04 -1.09 9.85
C THR A 59 13.52 0.04 10.77
N MET A 60 13.37 -0.10 12.09
CA MET A 60 13.66 0.96 13.05
C MET A 60 15.14 1.37 13.07
N ASN A 61 16.06 0.43 12.85
CA ASN A 61 17.51 0.67 12.82
C ASN A 61 18.06 0.97 11.42
N LEU A 62 17.19 1.04 10.40
CA LEU A 62 17.63 1.36 9.04
C LEU A 62 17.99 2.84 8.88
N SER A 63 18.91 3.12 7.96
CA SER A 63 19.30 4.49 7.62
C SER A 63 18.12 5.31 7.09
N LYS A 64 18.20 6.64 7.24
CA LYS A 64 17.18 7.58 6.73
C LYS A 64 16.88 7.36 5.24
N LYS A 65 17.91 7.08 4.42
CA LYS A 65 17.76 6.78 2.98
C LYS A 65 16.94 5.50 2.75
N LYS A 66 17.27 4.42 3.47
CA LYS A 66 16.52 3.15 3.38
C LYS A 66 15.06 3.32 3.81
N LYS A 67 14.81 3.99 4.94
CA LYS A 67 13.43 4.30 5.41
C LYS A 67 12.64 5.11 4.39
N ARG A 68 13.25 6.12 3.75
CA ARG A 68 12.61 6.89 2.66
C ARG A 68 12.24 6.01 1.47
N ASN A 69 13.09 5.06 1.09
CA ASN A 69 12.79 4.11 0.02
C ASN A 69 11.61 3.20 0.39
N ILE A 70 11.55 2.70 1.62
CA ILE A 70 10.43 1.89 2.11
C ILE A 70 9.12 2.68 2.07
N ILE A 71 9.13 3.93 2.55
CA ILE A 71 7.99 4.85 2.45
C ILE A 71 7.52 4.97 0.99
N LYS A 72 8.45 5.17 0.05
CA LYS A 72 8.14 5.28 -1.39
C LYS A 72 7.45 4.02 -1.90
N ILE A 73 8.00 2.83 -1.60
CA ILE A 73 7.42 1.55 -2.01
C ILE A 73 5.98 1.40 -1.48
N ILE A 74 5.76 1.61 -0.18
CA ILE A 74 4.44 1.48 0.44
C ILE A 74 3.44 2.47 -0.17
N LYS A 75 3.86 3.73 -0.38
CA LYS A 75 3.03 4.72 -1.08
C LYS A 75 2.61 4.26 -2.46
N ASN A 76 3.51 3.67 -3.23
CA ASN A 76 3.19 3.16 -4.57
C ASN A 76 2.15 2.04 -4.50
N ARG A 77 2.21 1.18 -3.46
CA ARG A 77 1.18 0.16 -3.21
C ARG A 77 -0.16 0.78 -2.85
N ILE A 78 -0.19 1.79 -1.98
CA ILE A 78 -1.42 2.52 -1.63
C ILE A 78 -2.04 3.17 -2.88
N LYS A 79 -1.24 3.82 -3.74
CA LYS A 79 -1.71 4.37 -5.02
C LYS A 79 -2.31 3.28 -5.91
N LYS A 80 -1.61 2.15 -6.07
CA LYS A 80 -2.04 1.03 -6.91
C LYS A 80 -3.38 0.48 -6.44
N LYS A 81 -3.51 0.24 -5.13
CA LYS A 81 -4.76 -0.19 -4.49
C LYS A 81 -5.89 0.78 -4.77
N TYR A 82 -5.67 2.06 -4.48
CA TYR A 82 -6.66 3.12 -4.72
C TYR A 82 -7.14 3.12 -6.18
N ILE A 83 -6.21 3.12 -7.14
CA ILE A 83 -6.55 3.13 -8.57
C ILE A 83 -7.39 1.91 -8.95
N ILE A 84 -6.96 0.70 -8.58
CA ILE A 84 -7.71 -0.52 -8.91
C ILE A 84 -9.11 -0.48 -8.29
N GLU A 85 -9.20 -0.12 -7.00
CA GLU A 85 -10.47 -0.06 -6.28
C GLU A 85 -11.44 0.99 -6.86
N GLN A 86 -10.94 2.13 -7.35
CA GLN A 86 -11.77 3.14 -8.00
C GLN A 86 -12.24 2.74 -9.41
N LEU A 87 -11.41 2.02 -10.16
CA LEU A 87 -11.74 1.64 -11.54
C LEU A 87 -12.63 0.39 -11.61
N TYR A 88 -12.37 -0.60 -10.75
CA TYR A 88 -12.90 -1.96 -10.90
C TYR A 88 -13.50 -2.53 -9.60
N GLY A 89 -13.42 -1.80 -8.48
CA GLY A 89 -13.78 -2.32 -7.17
C GLY A 89 -12.67 -3.18 -6.55
N ASN A 90 -13.00 -3.92 -5.50
CA ASN A 90 -12.01 -4.61 -4.68
C ASN A 90 -11.58 -5.98 -5.24
N LYS A 91 -12.11 -6.44 -6.37
CA LYS A 91 -11.84 -7.75 -6.97
C LYS A 91 -11.41 -7.61 -8.43
N CYS A 92 -10.74 -8.63 -8.97
CA CYS A 92 -10.46 -8.72 -10.39
C CYS A 92 -11.78 -8.73 -11.16
N HIS A 93 -11.98 -7.75 -12.05
CA HIS A 93 -13.22 -7.59 -12.80
C HIS A 93 -13.47 -8.72 -13.83
N ILE A 94 -12.46 -9.53 -14.14
CA ILE A 94 -12.58 -10.66 -15.08
C ILE A 94 -13.01 -11.94 -14.36
N CYS A 95 -12.22 -12.41 -13.38
CA CYS A 95 -12.47 -13.68 -12.70
C CYS A 95 -13.26 -13.55 -11.40
N GLY A 96 -13.22 -12.40 -10.72
CA GLY A 96 -13.91 -12.20 -9.43
C GLY A 96 -13.28 -12.90 -8.23
N GLU A 97 -12.18 -13.64 -8.42
CA GLU A 97 -11.54 -14.48 -7.39
C GLU A 97 -10.51 -13.71 -6.56
N PHE A 98 -9.64 -12.96 -7.24
CA PHE A 98 -8.55 -12.23 -6.58
C PHE A 98 -9.04 -10.89 -6.07
N ASP A 99 -8.89 -10.65 -4.77
CA ASP A 99 -9.21 -9.38 -4.13
C ASP A 99 -7.96 -8.53 -3.84
N THR A 100 -8.12 -7.21 -3.87
CA THR A 100 -7.04 -6.24 -3.65
C THR A 100 -6.56 -6.16 -2.20
N LYS A 101 -7.28 -6.69 -1.21
CA LYS A 101 -6.79 -6.69 0.19
C LYS A 101 -5.74 -7.77 0.39
N ILE A 102 -5.98 -8.97 -0.13
CA ILE A 102 -5.05 -10.08 0.03
C ILE A 102 -4.03 -10.09 -1.11
N HIS A 103 -4.50 -9.86 -2.34
CA HIS A 103 -3.78 -10.15 -3.57
C HIS A 103 -3.33 -8.92 -4.35
N LEU A 104 -3.22 -7.72 -3.74
CA LEU A 104 -2.83 -6.48 -4.45
C LEU A 104 -1.61 -6.64 -5.37
N ARG A 105 -0.64 -7.46 -4.95
CA ARG A 105 0.61 -7.72 -5.66
C ARG A 105 0.42 -8.48 -6.96
N THR A 106 -0.65 -9.26 -7.06
CA THR A 106 -0.98 -10.07 -8.22
C THR A 106 -1.75 -9.29 -9.28
N PHE A 107 -2.03 -8.00 -9.09
CA PHE A 107 -2.71 -7.22 -10.11
C PHE A 107 -1.69 -6.57 -11.02
N ASP A 108 -1.74 -6.81 -12.32
CA ASP A 108 -0.84 -6.19 -13.28
C ASP A 108 -1.63 -5.40 -14.32
N PHE A 109 -0.99 -4.39 -14.90
CA PHE A 109 -1.59 -3.64 -15.99
C PHE A 109 -1.33 -4.40 -17.29
N SER A 110 -2.41 -4.92 -17.87
CA SER A 110 -2.40 -5.61 -19.15
C SER A 110 -2.84 -4.65 -20.25
N HIS A 111 -2.07 -4.61 -21.33
CA HIS A 111 -2.40 -3.82 -22.51
C HIS A 111 -3.35 -4.64 -23.37
N PHE A 112 -4.37 -4.01 -23.96
CA PHE A 112 -5.25 -4.73 -24.89
C PHE A 112 -4.47 -5.28 -26.10
N ASN A 113 -3.42 -4.55 -26.53
CA ASN A 113 -2.47 -4.99 -27.53
C ASN A 113 -1.04 -4.75 -27.03
N SER A 114 -0.36 -5.83 -26.63
CA SER A 114 1.01 -5.82 -26.13
C SER A 114 2.01 -5.20 -27.11
N LYS A 115 1.81 -5.34 -28.43
CA LYS A 115 2.66 -4.79 -29.48
C LYS A 115 2.59 -3.26 -29.59
N LYS A 116 1.56 -2.63 -29.01
CA LYS A 116 1.37 -1.17 -29.00
C LYS A 116 1.80 -0.50 -27.69
N LYS A 117 2.34 -1.26 -26.74
CA LYS A 117 2.83 -0.76 -25.45
C LYS A 117 3.92 0.30 -25.66
N LYS A 118 3.73 1.48 -25.07
CA LYS A 118 4.73 2.56 -25.09
C LYS A 118 5.38 2.79 -23.73
N ILE A 119 4.69 2.41 -22.65
CA ILE A 119 5.17 2.68 -21.28
C ILE A 119 5.10 1.43 -20.40
N ASP A 120 5.95 1.40 -19.38
CA ASP A 120 5.76 0.49 -18.26
C ASP A 120 4.94 1.18 -17.17
N ALA A 121 3.76 0.63 -16.87
CA ALA A 121 2.86 1.14 -15.84
C ALA A 121 3.54 1.26 -14.47
N SER A 122 4.48 0.37 -14.15
CA SER A 122 5.16 0.36 -12.85
C SER A 122 5.99 1.63 -12.62
N SER A 123 6.56 2.19 -13.69
CA SER A 123 7.39 3.41 -13.66
C SER A 123 6.60 4.67 -13.29
N LEU A 124 5.29 4.69 -13.56
CA LEU A 124 4.44 5.86 -13.34
C LEU A 124 4.22 6.17 -11.85
N PHE A 125 4.23 5.14 -11.00
CA PHE A 125 3.90 5.29 -9.58
C PHE A 125 4.88 6.16 -8.80
N ASP A 126 6.13 6.24 -9.28
CA ASP A 126 7.23 6.95 -8.64
C ASP A 126 7.09 8.46 -8.72
N THR A 127 6.57 8.97 -9.84
CA THR A 127 6.60 10.39 -10.19
C THR A 127 5.22 11.01 -10.31
N LYS A 128 4.23 10.25 -10.78
CA LYS A 128 2.90 10.78 -11.12
C LYS A 128 1.89 10.66 -9.97
N SER A 129 0.88 11.53 -9.97
CA SER A 129 -0.31 11.44 -9.11
C SER A 129 -1.22 10.28 -9.56
N CYS A 130 -2.23 9.92 -8.76
CA CYS A 130 -3.14 8.84 -9.17
C CYS A 130 -3.96 9.24 -10.41
N SER A 131 -4.43 10.49 -10.45
CA SER A 131 -5.17 11.05 -11.58
C SER A 131 -4.34 11.10 -12.87
N GLU A 132 -3.06 11.44 -12.77
CA GLU A 132 -2.12 11.43 -13.91
C GLU A 132 -1.79 10.00 -14.38
N ILE A 133 -1.63 9.05 -13.45
CA ILE A 133 -1.40 7.64 -13.78
C ILE A 133 -2.56 7.10 -14.61
N VAL A 134 -3.81 7.25 -14.14
CA VAL A 134 -4.97 6.66 -14.85
C VAL A 134 -5.22 7.30 -16.21
N LYS A 135 -4.94 8.60 -16.37
CA LYS A 135 -4.99 9.25 -17.70
C LYS A 135 -3.97 8.62 -18.65
N THR A 136 -2.73 8.47 -18.20
CA THR A 136 -1.67 7.85 -19.01
C THR A 136 -2.03 6.40 -19.37
N LEU A 137 -2.56 5.62 -18.41
CA LEU A 137 -2.92 4.22 -18.64
C LEU A 137 -4.16 4.04 -19.52
N LYS A 138 -5.09 5.01 -19.52
CA LYS A 138 -6.22 5.03 -20.46
C LYS A 138 -5.71 5.10 -21.90
N ASP A 139 -4.74 5.97 -22.16
CA ASP A 139 -4.19 6.19 -23.51
C ASP A 139 -3.41 4.96 -24.04
N GLU A 140 -2.91 4.10 -23.14
CA GLU A 140 -2.31 2.80 -23.48
C GLU A 140 -3.35 1.71 -23.79
N VAL A 141 -4.65 2.00 -23.64
CA VAL A 141 -5.77 1.08 -23.89
C VAL A 141 -5.56 -0.26 -23.16
N GLY A 142 -5.52 -0.22 -21.83
CA GLY A 142 -5.33 -1.40 -21.01
C GLY A 142 -6.22 -1.43 -19.77
N ALA A 143 -5.99 -2.42 -18.92
CA ALA A 143 -6.75 -2.63 -17.68
C ALA A 143 -5.86 -3.25 -16.59
N TYR A 144 -6.23 -3.04 -15.33
CA TYR A 144 -5.65 -3.80 -14.21
C TYR A 144 -6.41 -5.12 -14.02
N ILE A 145 -5.70 -6.24 -14.12
CA ILE A 145 -6.25 -7.60 -13.96
C ILE A 145 -5.31 -8.44 -13.12
N CYS A 146 -5.78 -9.54 -12.52
CA CYS A 146 -4.88 -10.43 -11.79
C CYS A 146 -3.90 -11.13 -12.75
N SER A 147 -2.71 -11.51 -12.28
CA SER A 147 -1.64 -12.07 -13.12
C SER A 147 -2.05 -13.39 -13.78
N ASN A 148 -2.99 -14.14 -13.20
CA ASN A 148 -3.58 -15.32 -13.84
C ASN A 148 -4.39 -14.92 -15.07
N CYS A 149 -5.31 -13.97 -14.93
CA CYS A 149 -6.06 -13.45 -16.08
C CYS A 149 -5.14 -12.78 -17.10
N HIS A 150 -4.09 -12.09 -16.64
CA HIS A 150 -3.08 -11.47 -17.49
C HIS A 150 -2.36 -12.51 -18.35
N SER A 151 -1.88 -13.60 -17.74
CA SER A 151 -1.13 -14.63 -18.45
C SER A 151 -1.98 -15.34 -19.50
N VAL A 152 -3.26 -15.57 -19.21
CA VAL A 152 -4.18 -16.14 -20.21
C VAL A 152 -4.54 -15.10 -21.28
N PHE A 153 -4.74 -13.83 -20.91
CA PHE A 153 -5.07 -12.77 -21.87
C PHE A 153 -3.94 -12.52 -22.88
N ASP A 154 -2.68 -12.65 -22.46
CA ASP A 154 -1.48 -12.48 -23.30
C ASP A 154 -1.00 -13.80 -23.93
N MET A 155 -1.79 -14.87 -23.89
CA MET A 155 -1.41 -16.16 -24.48
C MET A 155 -1.34 -16.07 -26.01
N GLU A 156 -0.12 -16.03 -26.56
CA GLU A 156 0.12 -15.93 -28.02
C GLU A 156 0.04 -17.27 -28.75
N TYR A 157 0.16 -18.39 -28.03
CA TYR A 157 0.24 -19.75 -28.60
C TYR A 157 -1.10 -20.51 -28.54
N LEU A 158 -2.23 -19.80 -28.42
CA LEU A 158 -3.54 -20.43 -28.36
C LEU A 158 -3.81 -21.35 -29.57
N GLU A 159 -3.32 -20.97 -30.75
CA GLU A 159 -3.46 -21.75 -31.99
C GLU A 159 -2.66 -23.07 -31.93
N LEU A 160 -1.52 -23.08 -31.24
CA LEU A 160 -0.64 -24.23 -31.08
C LEU A 160 -1.10 -25.18 -29.97
N ILE A 161 -2.19 -24.88 -29.27
CA ILE A 161 -2.56 -25.64 -28.07
C ILE A 161 -2.91 -27.10 -28.34
N ASN A 162 -3.42 -27.38 -29.54
CA ASN A 162 -3.72 -28.75 -30.00
C ASN A 162 -2.44 -29.55 -30.30
N GLU A 163 -1.30 -28.88 -30.47
CA GLU A 163 0.02 -29.52 -30.68
C GLU A 163 0.76 -29.74 -29.35
N ILE A 164 0.44 -28.95 -28.32
CA ILE A 164 1.10 -29.01 -27.01
C ILE A 164 0.47 -30.06 -26.09
N TYR A 165 -0.83 -30.31 -26.22
CA TYR A 165 -1.57 -31.21 -25.34
C TYR A 165 -2.35 -32.26 -26.16
N ASP A 166 -2.41 -33.49 -25.66
CA ASP A 166 -3.22 -34.56 -26.26
C ASP A 166 -4.65 -34.63 -25.67
N ASP A 167 -4.86 -34.03 -24.50
CA ASP A 167 -6.13 -34.05 -23.78
C ASP A 167 -7.12 -33.04 -24.38
N LYS A 168 -8.13 -33.56 -25.09
CA LYS A 168 -9.18 -32.76 -25.73
C LYS A 168 -10.03 -31.95 -24.75
N GLU A 169 -10.32 -32.49 -23.57
CA GLU A 169 -11.14 -31.78 -22.57
C GLU A 169 -10.34 -30.60 -22.01
N LEU A 170 -9.05 -30.80 -21.72
CA LEU A 170 -8.16 -29.74 -21.29
C LEU A 170 -8.02 -28.64 -22.35
N ILE A 171 -7.82 -29.01 -23.62
CA ILE A 171 -7.74 -28.06 -24.74
C ILE A 171 -8.98 -27.16 -24.80
N GLU A 172 -10.17 -27.77 -24.81
CA GLU A 172 -11.43 -27.02 -24.93
C GLU A 172 -11.68 -26.13 -23.71
N LYS A 173 -11.26 -26.58 -22.52
CA LYS A 173 -11.28 -25.76 -21.30
C LYS A 173 -10.39 -24.52 -21.45
N ILE A 174 -9.17 -24.66 -21.95
CA ILE A 174 -8.25 -23.53 -22.10
C ILE A 174 -8.76 -22.52 -23.13
N LYS A 175 -9.27 -22.98 -24.27
CA LYS A 175 -9.91 -22.12 -25.27
C LYS A 175 -11.10 -21.37 -24.66
N THR A 176 -11.95 -22.07 -23.91
CA THR A 176 -13.12 -21.48 -23.25
C THR A 176 -12.69 -20.40 -22.25
N ASP A 177 -11.69 -20.66 -21.41
CA ASP A 177 -11.18 -19.69 -20.43
C ASP A 177 -10.56 -18.47 -21.13
N TYR A 178 -9.79 -18.68 -22.20
CA TYR A 178 -9.24 -17.60 -23.01
C TYR A 178 -10.33 -16.69 -23.57
N HIS A 179 -11.35 -17.25 -24.23
CA HIS A 179 -12.45 -16.48 -24.80
C HIS A 179 -13.23 -15.73 -23.71
N LYS A 180 -13.54 -16.39 -22.60
CA LYS A 180 -14.21 -15.78 -21.44
C LYS A 180 -13.42 -14.60 -20.89
N ILE A 181 -12.10 -14.72 -20.77
CA ILE A 181 -11.22 -13.65 -20.28
C ILE A 181 -11.18 -12.49 -21.28
N LYS A 182 -11.03 -12.76 -22.58
CA LYS A 182 -11.05 -11.74 -23.64
C LYS A 182 -12.38 -10.98 -23.68
N MET A 183 -13.51 -11.67 -23.56
CA MET A 183 -14.84 -11.04 -23.58
C MET A 183 -15.11 -10.15 -22.36
N LYS A 184 -14.55 -10.48 -21.20
CA LYS A 184 -14.76 -9.72 -19.95
C LYS A 184 -13.76 -8.59 -19.73
N PHE A 185 -12.72 -8.50 -20.55
CA PHE A 185 -11.69 -7.47 -20.41
C PHE A 185 -12.28 -6.08 -20.61
N THR A 186 -12.25 -5.25 -19.57
CA THR A 186 -12.77 -3.88 -19.62
C THR A 186 -11.65 -2.87 -19.50
N ALA A 187 -11.28 -2.27 -20.64
CA ALA A 187 -10.27 -1.21 -20.67
C ALA A 187 -10.71 0.01 -19.84
N ILE A 188 -9.73 0.77 -19.37
CA ILE A 188 -9.98 2.04 -18.67
C ILE A 188 -10.71 2.99 -19.62
N SER A 189 -11.83 3.56 -19.16
CA SER A 189 -12.66 4.51 -19.92
C SER A 189 -12.68 5.91 -19.29
N ASP A 190 -13.10 6.92 -20.07
CA ASP A 190 -13.23 8.30 -19.59
C ASP A 190 -14.16 8.41 -18.36
N LYS A 191 -15.27 7.67 -18.37
CA LYS A 191 -16.21 7.63 -17.25
C LYS A 191 -15.54 7.14 -15.96
N MET A 192 -14.65 6.15 -16.06
CA MET A 192 -13.96 5.58 -14.90
C MET A 192 -12.93 6.54 -14.31
N ILE A 193 -12.17 7.26 -15.16
CA ILE A 193 -11.09 8.12 -14.66
C ILE A 193 -11.60 9.41 -13.99
N ASN A 194 -12.82 9.86 -14.30
CA ASN A 194 -13.39 11.10 -13.77
C ASN A 194 -13.52 11.10 -12.24
N ASN A 195 -13.61 9.92 -11.62
CA ASN A 195 -13.77 9.79 -10.16
C ASN A 195 -12.44 9.58 -9.42
N VAL A 196 -11.32 9.40 -10.14
CA VAL A 196 -10.02 9.09 -9.54
C VAL A 196 -9.38 10.39 -9.01
N LYS A 197 -9.29 10.51 -7.68
CA LYS A 197 -8.64 11.63 -6.98
C LYS A 197 -7.18 11.33 -6.63
N ASP A 198 -6.53 12.27 -5.96
CA ASP A 198 -5.14 12.14 -5.50
C ASP A 198 -5.05 12.05 -3.97
N PRO A 199 -5.37 10.90 -3.35
CA PRO A 199 -5.46 10.77 -1.88
C PRO A 199 -4.13 10.99 -1.16
N LEU A 200 -3.00 10.91 -1.87
CA LEU A 200 -1.66 11.12 -1.33
C LEU A 200 -1.04 12.47 -1.74
N LYS A 201 -1.82 13.36 -2.35
CA LYS A 201 -1.36 14.72 -2.70
C LYS A 201 -1.32 15.56 -1.43
N LYS A 202 -0.11 15.83 -0.94
CA LYS A 202 0.09 16.68 0.23
C LYS A 202 -0.08 18.16 -0.14
N THR A 203 -0.70 18.90 0.76
CA THR A 203 -0.73 20.37 0.76
C THR A 203 0.49 20.97 1.44
N ILE A 204 1.11 20.23 2.37
CA ILE A 204 2.32 20.67 3.08
C ILE A 204 3.38 19.58 3.13
N ASN A 205 4.63 19.99 3.31
CA ASN A 205 5.70 19.03 3.52
C ASN A 205 5.75 18.57 4.98
N ILE A 206 5.24 17.37 5.24
CA ILE A 206 5.38 16.72 6.54
C ILE A 206 6.84 16.35 6.82
N THR A 207 7.49 17.11 7.71
CA THR A 207 8.74 16.78 8.40
C THR A 207 8.51 15.78 9.55
N GLY A 208 9.55 15.38 10.29
CA GLY A 208 9.46 14.30 11.29
C GLY A 208 8.77 14.67 12.61
N ASN A 209 8.67 15.97 12.92
CA ASN A 209 8.44 16.40 14.29
C ASN A 209 6.95 16.57 14.65
N TYR A 210 6.02 16.56 13.68
CA TYR A 210 4.59 16.78 13.92
C TYR A 210 4.01 15.86 14.99
N LYS A 211 4.35 14.56 14.92
CA LYS A 211 3.86 13.59 15.91
C LYS A 211 4.32 13.96 17.32
N ASN A 212 5.56 14.44 17.48
CA ASN A 212 6.12 14.75 18.79
C ASN A 212 5.38 15.92 19.43
N TYR A 213 5.04 16.95 18.64
CA TYR A 213 4.24 18.07 19.15
C TYR A 213 2.81 17.66 19.51
N LEU A 214 2.16 16.82 18.70
CA LEU A 214 0.82 16.31 19.02
C LEU A 214 0.83 15.46 20.31
N PHE A 215 1.82 14.57 20.46
CA PHE A 215 2.01 13.77 21.67
C PHE A 215 2.35 14.61 22.89
N ALA A 216 3.20 15.64 22.76
CA ALA A 216 3.53 16.52 23.87
C ALA A 216 2.27 17.21 24.42
N ILE A 217 1.42 17.74 23.54
CA ILE A 217 0.14 18.33 23.93
C ILE A 217 -0.74 17.27 24.63
N TYR A 218 -0.85 16.08 24.07
CA TYR A 218 -1.67 15.01 24.66
C TYR A 218 -1.21 14.60 26.06
N TYR A 219 0.08 14.30 26.24
CA TYR A 219 0.59 13.84 27.53
C TYR A 219 0.61 14.93 28.59
N LEU A 220 0.95 16.17 28.23
CA LEU A 220 0.84 17.31 29.15
C LEU A 220 -0.61 17.53 29.59
N SER A 221 -1.58 17.40 28.68
CA SER A 221 -3.00 17.47 29.00
C SER A 221 -3.41 16.41 30.03
N ASN A 222 -2.97 15.17 29.85
CA ASN A 222 -3.30 14.06 30.74
C ASN A 222 -2.63 14.19 32.13
N GLN A 223 -1.57 15.00 32.24
CA GLN A 223 -0.92 15.32 33.50
C GLN A 223 -1.54 16.54 34.22
N GLY A 224 -2.57 17.17 33.64
CA GLY A 224 -3.16 18.40 34.18
C GLY A 224 -2.24 19.62 34.07
N ILE A 225 -1.25 19.59 33.17
CA ILE A 225 -0.30 20.70 32.98
C ILE A 225 -0.82 21.64 31.90
N ASP A 226 -0.78 22.95 32.17
CA ASP A 226 -1.09 23.98 31.18
C ASP A 226 -0.19 23.86 29.94
N ILE A 227 -0.82 23.71 28.79
CA ILE A 227 -0.13 23.42 27.53
C ILE A 227 0.25 24.74 26.86
N THR A 228 1.38 25.30 27.26
CA THR A 228 1.97 26.50 26.68
C THR A 228 3.14 26.13 25.77
N LYS A 229 3.62 27.08 24.96
CA LYS A 229 4.86 26.87 24.18
C LYS A 229 6.05 26.48 25.08
N LYS A 230 6.10 27.04 26.30
CA LYS A 230 7.15 26.77 27.28
C LYS A 230 7.07 25.35 27.84
N SER A 231 5.88 24.87 28.22
CA SER A 231 5.73 23.50 28.71
C SER A 231 5.97 22.47 27.60
N ILE A 232 5.54 22.73 26.36
CA ILE A 232 5.86 21.89 25.20
C ILE A 232 7.39 21.86 24.95
N ALA A 233 8.06 23.00 25.01
CA ALA A 233 9.51 23.11 24.83
C ALA A 233 10.26 22.27 25.86
N ASN A 234 9.89 22.43 27.15
CA ASN A 234 10.45 21.67 28.26
C ASN A 234 10.23 20.16 28.08
N TYR A 235 9.01 19.74 27.72
CA TYR A 235 8.67 18.33 27.52
C TYR A 235 9.48 17.69 26.39
N LEU A 236 9.69 18.42 25.29
CA LEU A 236 10.42 17.92 24.12
C LEU A 236 11.94 18.08 24.23
N GLY A 237 12.45 18.80 25.23
CA GLY A 237 13.87 19.13 25.34
C GLY A 237 14.38 19.99 24.18
N VAL A 238 13.58 20.98 23.74
CA VAL A 238 13.94 21.89 22.63
C VAL A 238 13.73 23.35 23.03
N ASP A 239 14.35 24.27 22.30
CA ASP A 239 14.21 25.70 22.57
C ASP A 239 12.78 26.21 22.39
N TYR A 240 12.39 27.17 23.22
CA TYR A 240 11.11 27.86 23.11
C TYR A 240 10.88 28.43 21.70
N ASP A 241 11.91 29.05 21.11
CA ASP A 241 11.82 29.64 19.77
C ASP A 241 11.66 28.58 18.67
N ALA A 242 12.16 27.36 18.89
CA ALA A 242 11.93 26.25 17.97
C ALA A 242 10.44 25.85 17.97
N VAL A 243 9.81 25.77 19.15
CA VAL A 243 8.36 25.52 19.28
C VAL A 243 7.55 26.66 18.65
N LYS A 244 7.89 27.91 18.96
CA LYS A 244 7.24 29.10 18.39
C LYS A 244 7.29 29.09 16.86
N SER A 245 8.48 28.86 16.30
CA SER A 245 8.70 28.81 14.85
C SER A 245 7.99 27.64 14.18
N PHE A 246 7.92 26.48 14.85
CA PHE A 246 7.16 25.33 14.36
C PHE A 246 5.66 25.64 14.28
N PHE A 247 5.07 26.18 15.35
CA PHE A 247 3.65 26.51 15.40
C PHE A 247 3.28 27.59 14.39
N LEU A 248 4.12 28.61 14.22
CA LEU A 248 3.90 29.68 13.23
C LEU A 248 3.92 29.13 11.80
N ARG A 249 4.96 28.38 11.42
CA ARG A 249 5.13 27.83 10.05
C ARG A 249 4.08 26.80 9.68
N HIS A 250 3.46 26.13 10.66
CA HIS A 250 2.55 25.02 10.42
C HIS A 250 1.14 25.26 10.95
N ARG A 251 0.80 26.51 11.28
CA ARG A 251 -0.49 26.88 11.87
C ARG A 251 -1.69 26.33 11.10
N ASN A 252 -1.77 26.59 9.79
CA ASN A 252 -2.89 26.16 8.94
C ASN A 252 -3.14 24.64 8.98
N PHE A 253 -2.09 23.84 9.15
CA PHE A 253 -2.22 22.40 9.31
C PHE A 253 -2.62 22.02 10.74
N LEU A 254 -1.93 22.60 11.73
CA LEU A 254 -2.13 22.32 13.15
C LEU A 254 -3.52 22.73 13.65
N GLU A 255 -4.12 23.78 13.11
CA GLU A 255 -5.47 24.24 13.46
C GLU A 255 -6.55 23.19 13.18
N LYS A 256 -6.27 22.18 12.35
CA LYS A 256 -7.17 21.03 12.16
C LYS A 256 -7.21 20.11 13.38
N TYR A 257 -6.18 20.14 14.23
CA TYR A 257 -5.95 19.20 15.34
C TYR A 257 -5.85 19.88 16.71
N ILE A 258 -5.49 21.16 16.75
CA ILE A 258 -5.18 21.92 17.95
C ILE A 258 -6.04 23.19 17.97
N ASN A 259 -6.54 23.57 19.14
CA ASN A 259 -7.15 24.87 19.39
C ASN A 259 -6.06 25.92 19.66
N PHE A 260 -6.18 27.07 19.00
CA PHE A 260 -5.31 28.22 19.18
C PHE A 260 -6.12 29.36 19.81
N PRO A 261 -6.40 29.31 21.13
CA PRO A 261 -7.18 30.37 21.77
C PRO A 261 -6.39 31.67 21.82
N TYR A 262 -7.14 32.77 22.00
CA TYR A 262 -6.57 34.08 22.30
C TYR A 262 -6.31 34.17 23.80
N GLY A 263 -5.09 34.50 24.21
CA GLY A 263 -4.70 34.62 25.61
C GLY A 263 -3.19 34.73 25.84
N ASN A 264 -2.80 35.25 27.00
CA ASN A 264 -1.42 35.33 27.46
C ASN A 264 -1.29 34.76 28.90
N PRO A 265 -0.76 33.55 29.09
CA PRO A 265 -0.19 32.68 28.05
C PRO A 265 -1.27 32.04 27.16
N THR A 266 -0.91 31.71 25.92
CA THR A 266 -1.75 30.89 25.05
C THR A 266 -1.73 29.44 25.54
N ILE A 267 -2.89 28.89 25.92
CA ILE A 267 -3.06 27.51 26.36
C ILE A 267 -3.63 26.67 25.20
N TYR A 268 -2.83 25.79 24.64
CA TYR A 268 -3.26 24.90 23.54
C TYR A 268 -4.13 23.75 24.07
N SER A 269 -5.00 23.21 23.23
CA SER A 269 -5.70 21.96 23.54
C SER A 269 -5.98 21.16 22.27
N LEU A 270 -6.11 19.84 22.37
CA LEU A 270 -6.45 19.00 21.22
C LEU A 270 -7.93 19.12 20.88
N LYS A 271 -8.21 19.21 19.59
CA LYS A 271 -9.55 18.97 19.03
C LYS A 271 -9.85 17.47 19.02
N ILE A 272 -11.12 17.11 18.88
CA ILE A 272 -11.55 15.71 18.68
C ILE A 272 -10.77 15.02 17.55
N LYS A 273 -10.52 15.75 16.45
CA LYS A 273 -9.71 15.23 15.33
C LYS A 273 -8.26 14.94 15.73
N GLY A 274 -7.66 15.79 16.57
CA GLY A 274 -6.33 15.58 17.14
C GLY A 274 -6.26 14.33 18.00
N LEU A 275 -7.22 14.15 18.91
CA LEU A 275 -7.32 12.96 19.76
C LEU A 275 -7.48 11.68 18.93
N LYS A 276 -8.35 11.69 17.91
CA LYS A 276 -8.51 10.56 16.99
C LYS A 276 -7.22 10.22 16.27
N LEU A 277 -6.49 11.22 15.75
CA LEU A 277 -5.23 10.97 15.07
C LEU A 277 -4.17 10.37 16.01
N ILE A 278 -4.08 10.85 17.25
CA ILE A 278 -3.15 10.31 18.25
C ILE A 278 -3.48 8.85 18.56
N SER A 279 -4.76 8.53 18.80
CA SER A 279 -5.22 7.16 19.04
C SER A 279 -4.86 6.23 17.87
N GLU A 280 -5.04 6.67 16.63
CA GLU A 280 -4.66 5.87 15.45
C GLU A 280 -3.13 5.71 15.34
N ILE A 281 -2.35 6.74 15.69
CA ILE A 281 -0.89 6.65 15.74
C ILE A 281 -0.45 5.64 16.81
N GLU A 282 -0.99 5.70 18.02
CA GLU A 282 -0.67 4.76 19.12
C GLU A 282 -1.06 3.33 18.77
N TYR A 283 -2.24 3.12 18.17
CA TYR A 283 -2.65 1.80 17.66
C TYR A 283 -1.58 1.20 16.74
N PHE A 284 -1.12 1.97 15.75
CA PHE A 284 -0.10 1.48 14.82
C PHE A 284 1.29 1.34 15.46
N ILE A 285 1.66 2.16 16.44
CA ILE A 285 2.89 1.96 17.21
C ILE A 285 2.84 0.59 17.89
N ASN A 286 1.81 0.34 18.67
CA ASN A 286 1.66 -0.88 19.45
C ASN A 286 1.61 -2.11 18.53
N PHE A 287 0.80 -2.06 17.47
CA PHE A 287 0.69 -3.14 16.50
C PHE A 287 2.05 -3.50 15.89
N TYR A 288 2.81 -2.52 15.37
CA TYR A 288 4.07 -2.80 14.68
C TYR A 288 5.26 -3.05 15.61
N GLN A 289 5.18 -2.68 16.88
CA GLN A 289 6.18 -3.07 17.88
C GLN A 289 6.05 -4.55 18.28
N THR A 290 4.81 -5.05 18.39
CA THR A 290 4.54 -6.43 18.78
C THR A 290 4.35 -7.36 17.60
N PHE A 291 4.30 -6.84 16.36
CA PHE A 291 4.12 -7.63 15.14
C PHE A 291 5.24 -8.66 14.97
N GLN A 292 4.90 -9.90 15.28
CA GLN A 292 5.71 -11.07 14.97
C GLN A 292 5.34 -11.51 13.56
N LEU A 293 6.37 -11.66 12.73
CA LEU A 293 6.19 -12.39 11.49
C LEU A 293 6.14 -13.85 11.89
N GLU A 294 5.27 -14.63 11.26
CA GLU A 294 5.45 -16.07 11.15
C GLU A 294 6.73 -16.29 10.32
N GLU A 295 7.87 -16.05 10.95
CA GLU A 295 9.17 -16.33 10.39
C GLU A 295 9.27 -17.84 10.30
N CYS A 296 9.48 -18.36 9.09
CA CYS A 296 9.73 -19.77 8.95
C CYS A 296 10.94 -20.13 9.83
N ILE A 297 10.75 -21.11 10.73
CA ILE A 297 11.71 -21.54 11.75
C ILE A 297 13.08 -21.90 11.13
N ASN A 298 13.09 -22.27 9.84
CA ASN A 298 14.28 -22.65 9.07
C ASN A 298 14.63 -21.66 7.94
N CYS A 299 14.08 -20.45 7.94
CA CYS A 299 14.33 -19.48 6.88
C CYS A 299 15.68 -18.77 7.08
N ASN A 300 16.77 -19.44 6.70
CA ASN A 300 18.05 -18.77 6.55
C ASN A 300 17.95 -17.80 5.36
N PHE A 301 17.77 -16.51 5.60
CA PHE A 301 17.99 -15.48 4.60
C PHE A 301 19.48 -15.12 4.58
N ASN A 302 20.20 -15.50 3.52
CA ASN A 302 21.54 -14.93 3.27
C ASN A 302 21.39 -13.42 3.04
N VAL A 303 22.42 -12.66 3.42
CA VAL A 303 22.70 -11.23 3.14
C VAL A 303 22.22 -10.72 1.75
N ARG A 304 22.06 -11.60 0.76
CA ARG A 304 21.53 -11.33 -0.59
C ARG A 304 20.00 -11.46 -0.79
N LYS A 305 19.19 -11.65 0.25
CA LYS A 305 17.70 -11.75 0.15
C LYS A 305 17.17 -12.85 -0.77
N LYS A 306 17.91 -13.94 -0.99
CA LYS A 306 17.39 -15.14 -1.65
C LYS A 306 16.95 -16.14 -0.59
N CYS A 307 15.77 -16.73 -0.77
CA CYS A 307 15.38 -17.92 -0.02
C CYS A 307 16.36 -19.03 -0.39
N ILE A 308 17.00 -19.64 0.61
CA ILE A 308 17.98 -20.74 0.42
C ILE A 308 17.31 -22.10 0.67
N ALA A 309 15.98 -22.15 0.76
CA ALA A 309 15.25 -23.41 0.85
C ALA A 309 15.43 -24.17 -0.47
N ASN A 310 16.04 -25.35 -0.38
CA ASN A 310 16.27 -26.24 -1.52
C ASN A 310 15.14 -27.26 -1.69
N SER A 311 14.15 -27.27 -0.79
CA SER A 311 12.98 -28.15 -0.85
C SER A 311 11.73 -27.50 -0.23
N SER A 312 10.55 -27.91 -0.69
CA SER A 312 9.24 -27.32 -0.30
C SER A 312 8.91 -27.46 1.19
N ASN A 313 9.44 -28.48 1.85
CA ASN A 313 9.31 -28.73 3.29
C ASN A 313 10.24 -27.87 4.17
N GLN A 314 11.18 -27.11 3.60
CA GLN A 314 12.07 -26.20 4.33
C GLN A 314 11.50 -24.79 4.49
N CYS A 315 10.37 -24.48 3.83
CA CYS A 315 9.69 -23.21 3.93
C CYS A 315 8.29 -23.41 4.51
N SER A 316 8.12 -23.07 5.79
CA SER A 316 6.84 -23.13 6.50
C SER A 316 6.05 -21.83 6.34
N HIS A 317 6.10 -21.19 5.17
CA HIS A 317 5.07 -20.20 4.87
C HIS A 317 3.72 -20.90 4.95
N PRO A 318 2.64 -20.21 5.37
CA PRO A 318 1.31 -20.75 5.28
C PRO A 318 1.00 -20.94 3.80
N ILE A 319 1.32 -22.13 3.28
CA ILE A 319 0.37 -22.82 2.41
C ILE A 319 -0.90 -22.78 3.25
N ILE A 320 -1.86 -21.96 2.82
CA ILE A 320 -3.23 -22.01 3.31
C ILE A 320 -3.53 -23.51 3.41
N LYS A 321 -3.61 -24.04 4.64
CA LYS A 321 -3.97 -25.45 4.84
C LYS A 321 -5.43 -25.53 4.38
N ASN A 322 -5.57 -26.01 3.16
CA ASN A 322 -6.76 -26.39 2.39
C ASN A 322 -8.13 -25.90 2.88
#